data_AF-M7ASY4-F1
#
_entry.id   AF-M7ASY4-F1
#
_cell.length_a   1.000
_cell.length_b   1.000
_cell.length_c   1.000
_cell.angle_alpha   90.00
_cell.angle_beta   90.00
_cell.angle_gamma   90.00
#
_symmetry.space_group_name_H-M   'P 1'
#
loop_
_entity.id
_entity.type
_entity.pdbx_description
1 polymer ?
#
loop_
_entity_poly.entity_id
_entity_poly.type
_entity_poly.pdbx_seq_one_letter_code
_entity_poly.pdbx_strand_id
1 'polypeptide(L)'
;MGGVGGGKELFGQLPKFQDGDLTLYQSNAILRHLARTYGLYGKDQREAGLLDMVNDGVEDLRLKYVQLIYQNYESGKAAYVEALPGHLRPFETLLSQNRAGQAFIVGDKISFVDYNLVELVRNHLVLAPGCLASCPLLAAYVERTAPKKTQFGSLKDEDRIFTNLYGRHDWRLKGALSRGDWYKTKEILLKGIDWILNEIKTSGLRGRGGAGFPTGLKWSFMNKPSDGRPKYLVVNADEGEPGTCKDREIMRHDPHKLVEGCLVAGRSMGARAAYIYIRGEFYNEASNLQVAIREAYEAGLLGKDACNSGYDFDVFVVRGAGAYICGEETALIESIEGKQGKPRLKPPFPADVGVFGCPTTVANVETVAVAPTICRRGGAWFASFGRERNSGTKLFNISGHVNTPCTVEEEMSVPLKELIEKHAGGVRGGWDNLLAVIPGGSSTPLIPKSVCETVPMDFDGLVQAQTGLGTAAVIVMDKSTDIVRAIARLIEFYKHESCGQCTPCREGVDWMNKVMWRVVQGNAQAAEIDALWEISKQIEGHTICALGDGAAWPVQGLIRHFRPELEQRMRHHEETQARQASA
;
A
#
# COMPACT_ATOMS: atom_id res chain seq x y z
N MET A 1 -29.47 -20.37 -28.81
CA MET A 1 -30.45 -20.15 -29.91
C MET A 1 -31.64 -21.05 -29.64
N GLY A 2 -32.73 -20.50 -29.08
CA GLY A 2 -34.03 -21.16 -28.93
C GLY A 2 -35.05 -20.35 -29.73
N GLY A 3 -35.93 -21.03 -30.46
CA GLY A 3 -36.78 -20.46 -31.50
C GLY A 3 -37.67 -19.30 -31.05
N VAL A 4 -37.74 -18.27 -31.89
CA VAL A 4 -38.63 -17.13 -31.74
C VAL A 4 -40.00 -17.52 -32.29
N GLY A 5 -40.96 -17.71 -31.38
CA GLY A 5 -42.38 -17.70 -31.71
C GLY A 5 -42.78 -16.31 -32.20
N GLY A 6 -43.55 -16.26 -33.30
CA GLY A 6 -43.93 -15.06 -34.03
C GLY A 6 -44.87 -14.11 -33.28
N GLY A 7 -44.37 -13.41 -32.27
CA GLY A 7 -44.95 -12.16 -31.78
C GLY A 7 -44.15 -11.00 -32.35
N LYS A 8 -44.78 -10.15 -33.19
CA LYS A 8 -44.14 -8.93 -33.71
C LYS A 8 -43.60 -8.10 -32.54
N GLU A 9 -42.29 -7.85 -32.50
CA GLU A 9 -41.71 -6.85 -31.62
C GLU A 9 -42.31 -5.48 -31.95
N LEU A 10 -42.59 -4.65 -30.94
CA LEU A 10 -43.30 -3.37 -31.10
C LEU A 10 -42.66 -2.44 -32.14
N PHE A 11 -41.34 -2.54 -32.32
CA PHE A 11 -40.57 -1.79 -33.32
C PHE A 11 -39.73 -2.70 -34.24
N GLY A 12 -40.03 -4.01 -34.29
CA GLY A 12 -39.32 -4.97 -35.14
C GLY A 12 -37.83 -5.17 -34.84
N GLN A 13 -37.32 -4.66 -33.70
CA GLN A 13 -35.91 -4.71 -33.32
C GLN A 13 -35.72 -5.00 -31.83
N LEU A 14 -34.64 -5.73 -31.51
CA LEU A 14 -34.09 -5.91 -30.17
C LEU A 14 -33.12 -4.74 -29.84
N PRO A 15 -32.85 -4.43 -28.55
CA PRO A 15 -33.21 -5.19 -27.35
C PRO A 15 -34.65 -4.97 -26.87
N LYS A 16 -35.18 -6.02 -26.22
CA LYS A 16 -36.39 -6.03 -25.40
C LYS A 16 -35.98 -6.27 -23.95
N PHE A 17 -36.50 -5.46 -23.03
CA PHE A 17 -36.28 -5.60 -21.59
C PHE A 17 -37.62 -5.80 -20.87
N GLN A 18 -37.64 -6.71 -19.90
CA GLN A 18 -38.84 -7.00 -19.09
C GLN A 18 -38.50 -6.80 -17.62
N ASP A 19 -39.31 -6.00 -16.94
CA ASP A 19 -39.20 -5.66 -15.52
C ASP A 19 -40.60 -5.73 -14.90
N GLY A 20 -40.93 -6.88 -14.32
CA GLY A 20 -42.30 -7.19 -13.89
C GLY A 20 -43.28 -7.22 -15.06
N ASP A 21 -44.32 -6.38 -14.98
CA ASP A 21 -45.35 -6.18 -16.01
C ASP A 21 -44.93 -5.15 -17.08
N LEU A 22 -43.86 -4.39 -16.85
CA LEU A 22 -43.35 -3.43 -17.81
C LEU A 22 -42.48 -4.13 -18.87
N THR A 23 -42.83 -3.94 -20.14
CA THR A 23 -42.00 -4.35 -21.28
C THR A 23 -41.51 -3.11 -22.03
N LEU A 24 -40.19 -2.93 -22.10
CA LEU A 24 -39.54 -1.84 -22.83
C LEU A 24 -38.83 -2.36 -24.07
N TYR A 25 -38.90 -1.57 -25.13
CA TYR A 25 -38.14 -1.72 -26.37
C TYR A 25 -37.32 -0.44 -26.59
N GLN A 26 -36.30 -0.49 -27.45
CA GLN A 26 -35.32 0.58 -27.68
C GLN A 26 -34.26 0.71 -26.57
N SER A 27 -32.99 0.65 -26.94
CA SER A 27 -31.85 0.67 -26.01
C SER A 27 -31.86 1.90 -25.09
N ASN A 28 -32.14 3.09 -25.62
CA ASN A 28 -32.16 4.31 -24.81
C ASN A 28 -33.33 4.34 -23.82
N ALA A 29 -34.52 3.84 -24.19
CA ALA A 29 -35.63 3.76 -23.24
C ALA A 29 -35.32 2.79 -22.09
N ILE A 30 -34.71 1.65 -22.42
CA ILE A 30 -34.26 0.64 -21.45
C ILE A 30 -33.18 1.21 -20.51
N LEU A 31 -32.16 1.87 -21.07
CA LEU A 31 -31.08 2.48 -20.31
C LEU A 31 -31.60 3.55 -19.35
N ARG A 32 -32.47 4.46 -19.81
CA ARG A 32 -33.06 5.51 -18.98
C ARG A 32 -33.94 4.93 -17.86
N HIS A 33 -34.67 3.83 -18.12
CA HIS A 33 -35.44 3.11 -17.09
C HIS A 33 -34.54 2.53 -16.01
N LEU A 34 -33.55 1.71 -16.41
CA LEU A 34 -32.58 1.13 -15.48
C LEU A 34 -31.86 2.21 -14.67
N ALA A 35 -31.47 3.31 -15.32
CA ALA A 35 -30.79 4.40 -14.67
C ALA A 35 -31.64 5.04 -13.56
N ARG A 36 -32.95 5.20 -13.78
CA ARG A 36 -33.86 5.69 -12.72
C ARG A 36 -33.99 4.66 -11.59
N THR A 37 -34.18 3.39 -11.91
CA THR A 37 -34.33 2.31 -10.92
C THR A 37 -33.12 2.17 -10.00
N TYR A 38 -31.90 2.34 -10.52
CA TYR A 38 -30.66 2.15 -9.78
C TYR A 38 -29.97 3.46 -9.35
N GLY A 39 -30.64 4.61 -9.46
CA GLY A 39 -30.11 5.90 -9.00
C GLY A 39 -28.93 6.45 -9.81
N LEU A 40 -28.90 6.17 -11.11
CA LEU A 40 -27.89 6.62 -12.09
C LEU A 40 -28.41 7.74 -13.02
N TYR A 41 -29.58 8.32 -12.74
CA TYR A 41 -30.23 9.36 -13.54
C TYR A 41 -30.14 10.77 -12.91
N GLY A 42 -29.09 11.03 -12.14
CA GLY A 42 -28.97 12.27 -11.36
C GLY A 42 -29.91 12.31 -10.15
N LYS A 43 -29.64 13.21 -9.20
CA LYS A 43 -30.39 13.31 -7.94
C LYS A 43 -31.58 14.28 -8.01
N ASP A 44 -31.59 15.16 -9.01
CA ASP A 44 -32.60 16.19 -9.20
C ASP A 44 -32.86 16.45 -10.70
N GLN A 45 -33.88 17.26 -10.99
CA GLN A 45 -34.29 17.60 -12.35
C GLN A 45 -33.20 18.32 -13.16
N ARG A 46 -32.32 19.07 -12.49
CA ARG A 46 -31.23 19.78 -13.16
C ARG A 46 -30.16 18.80 -13.63
N GLU A 47 -29.75 17.88 -12.77
CA GLU A 47 -28.80 16.82 -13.14
C GLU A 47 -29.39 15.91 -14.22
N ALA A 48 -30.66 15.52 -14.10
CA ALA A 48 -31.36 14.72 -15.11
C ALA A 48 -31.36 15.41 -16.50
N GLY A 49 -31.69 16.71 -16.55
CA GLY A 49 -31.66 17.47 -17.80
C GLY A 49 -30.26 17.61 -18.41
N LEU A 50 -29.24 17.76 -17.57
CA LEU A 50 -27.85 17.78 -18.03
C LEU A 50 -27.43 16.42 -18.62
N LEU A 51 -27.81 15.32 -17.98
CA LEU A 51 -27.58 13.97 -18.50
C LEU A 51 -28.26 13.78 -19.85
N ASP A 52 -29.53 14.14 -19.99
CA ASP A 52 -30.24 13.99 -21.26
C ASP A 52 -29.60 14.80 -22.38
N MET A 53 -29.21 16.06 -22.13
CA MET A 53 -28.50 16.89 -23.10
C MET A 53 -27.18 16.24 -23.57
N VAL A 54 -26.39 15.69 -22.64
CA VAL A 54 -25.13 15.03 -22.99
C VAL A 54 -25.37 13.73 -23.75
N ASN A 55 -26.38 12.95 -23.33
CA ASN A 55 -26.75 11.72 -24.02
C ASN A 55 -27.17 11.99 -25.47
N ASP A 56 -27.99 13.02 -25.70
CA ASP A 56 -28.43 13.36 -27.06
C ASP A 56 -27.23 13.80 -27.92
N GLY A 57 -26.27 14.54 -27.35
CA GLY A 57 -25.01 14.85 -28.05
C GLY A 57 -24.15 13.61 -28.36
N VAL A 58 -24.13 12.61 -27.46
CA VAL A 58 -23.49 11.30 -27.72
C VAL A 58 -24.18 10.59 -28.88
N GLU A 59 -25.50 10.59 -28.92
CA GLU A 59 -26.27 9.94 -29.99
C GLU A 59 -26.09 10.65 -31.34
N ASP A 60 -26.00 11.99 -31.37
CA ASP A 60 -25.70 12.75 -32.59
C ASP A 60 -24.35 12.33 -33.19
N LEU A 61 -23.32 12.16 -32.37
CA LEU A 61 -22.02 11.69 -32.84
C LEU A 61 -22.05 10.19 -33.19
N ARG A 62 -22.78 9.38 -32.43
CA ARG A 62 -22.99 7.95 -32.70
C ARG A 62 -23.63 7.73 -34.06
N LEU A 63 -24.62 8.53 -34.45
CA LEU A 63 -25.27 8.43 -35.75
C LEU A 63 -24.28 8.69 -36.90
N LYS A 64 -23.42 9.70 -36.77
CA LYS A 64 -22.36 9.97 -37.75
C LYS A 64 -21.37 8.81 -37.85
N TYR A 65 -20.99 8.25 -36.72
CA TYR A 65 -20.11 7.08 -36.66
C TYR A 65 -20.76 5.85 -37.31
N VAL A 66 -22.02 5.54 -36.97
CA VAL A 66 -22.77 4.42 -37.55
C VAL A 66 -22.95 4.60 -39.05
N GLN A 67 -23.26 5.80 -39.52
CA GLN A 67 -23.35 6.09 -40.95
C GLN A 67 -22.00 5.83 -41.65
N LEU A 68 -20.89 6.27 -41.06
CA LEU A 68 -19.55 5.94 -41.55
C LEU A 68 -19.35 4.44 -41.67
N ILE A 69 -19.55 3.70 -40.57
CA ILE A 69 -19.23 2.27 -40.51
C ILE A 69 -20.08 1.45 -41.48
N TYR A 70 -21.38 1.75 -41.60
CA TYR A 70 -22.30 0.89 -42.35
C TYR A 70 -22.59 1.35 -43.78
N GLN A 71 -22.35 2.62 -44.14
CA GLN A 71 -22.73 3.16 -45.45
C GLN A 71 -21.55 3.58 -46.32
N ASN A 72 -20.47 4.14 -45.74
CA ASN A 72 -19.40 4.77 -46.52
C ASN A 72 -18.01 4.66 -45.87
N TYR A 73 -17.67 3.51 -45.29
CA TYR A 73 -16.43 3.33 -44.53
C TYR A 73 -15.18 3.63 -45.38
N GLU A 74 -15.02 2.94 -46.51
CA GLU A 74 -13.79 3.02 -47.33
C GLU A 74 -13.53 4.43 -47.89
N SER A 75 -14.58 5.12 -48.34
CA SER A 75 -14.46 6.46 -48.93
C SER A 75 -14.55 7.61 -47.91
N GLY A 76 -15.22 7.39 -46.77
CA GLY A 76 -15.51 8.43 -45.78
C GLY A 76 -14.54 8.48 -44.60
N LYS A 77 -13.77 7.40 -44.34
CA LYS A 77 -12.96 7.28 -43.12
C LYS A 77 -11.95 8.41 -42.94
N ALA A 78 -11.20 8.77 -43.98
CA ALA A 78 -10.15 9.78 -43.89
C ALA A 78 -10.73 11.15 -43.47
N ALA A 79 -11.78 11.60 -44.16
CA ALA A 79 -12.45 12.86 -43.85
C ALA A 79 -13.09 12.85 -42.45
N TYR A 80 -13.67 11.71 -42.04
CA TYR A 80 -14.25 11.56 -40.71
C TYR A 80 -13.18 11.67 -39.60
N VAL A 81 -12.06 10.97 -39.76
CA VAL A 81 -10.95 11.00 -38.78
C VAL A 81 -10.35 12.40 -38.67
N GLU A 82 -10.25 13.13 -39.78
CA GLU A 82 -9.80 14.53 -39.79
C GLU A 82 -10.77 15.46 -39.05
N ALA A 83 -12.08 15.27 -39.19
CA ALA A 83 -13.11 16.07 -38.52
C ALA A 83 -13.35 15.67 -37.05
N LEU A 84 -12.94 14.46 -36.65
CA LEU A 84 -13.25 13.86 -35.36
C LEU A 84 -12.83 14.71 -34.14
N PRO A 85 -11.63 15.36 -34.09
CA PRO A 85 -11.29 16.27 -33.00
C PRO A 85 -12.31 17.41 -32.83
N GLY A 86 -12.86 17.92 -33.94
CA GLY A 86 -13.91 18.93 -33.92
C GLY A 86 -15.23 18.41 -33.35
N HIS A 87 -15.56 17.14 -33.61
CA HIS A 87 -16.73 16.48 -33.04
C HIS A 87 -16.59 16.14 -31.56
N LEU A 88 -15.38 15.91 -31.06
CA LEU A 88 -15.11 15.61 -29.65
C LEU A 88 -15.00 16.85 -28.76
N ARG A 89 -14.64 18.01 -29.35
CA ARG A 89 -14.45 19.29 -28.65
C ARG A 89 -15.63 19.75 -27.78
N PRO A 90 -16.92 19.54 -28.15
CA PRO A 90 -18.04 19.87 -27.27
C PRO A 90 -17.99 19.12 -25.93
N PHE A 91 -17.62 17.83 -25.93
CA PHE A 91 -17.49 17.04 -24.69
C PHE A 91 -16.31 17.51 -23.83
N GLU A 92 -15.16 17.83 -24.45
CA GLU A 92 -14.02 18.45 -23.77
C GLU A 92 -14.42 19.77 -23.08
N THR A 93 -15.16 20.61 -23.81
CA THR A 93 -15.66 21.89 -23.29
C THR A 93 -16.60 21.68 -22.12
N LEU A 94 -17.52 20.71 -22.21
CA LEU A 94 -18.43 20.38 -21.13
C LEU A 94 -17.69 19.87 -19.88
N LEU A 95 -16.69 19.00 -20.05
CA LEU A 95 -15.87 18.53 -18.94
C LEU A 95 -15.09 19.66 -18.28
N SER A 96 -14.56 20.62 -19.05
CA SER A 96 -13.85 21.79 -18.50
C SER A 96 -14.74 22.66 -17.59
N GLN A 97 -16.04 22.77 -17.93
CA GLN A 97 -17.02 23.54 -17.15
C GLN A 97 -17.47 22.82 -15.88
N ASN A 98 -17.25 21.51 -15.79
CA ASN A 98 -17.62 20.69 -14.65
C ASN A 98 -16.39 20.30 -13.81
N ARG A 99 -16.11 21.08 -12.76
CA ARG A 99 -14.97 20.89 -11.85
C ARG A 99 -13.64 20.65 -12.60
N ALA A 100 -13.42 21.35 -13.71
CA ALA A 100 -12.23 21.21 -14.56
C ALA A 100 -11.93 19.75 -14.98
N GLY A 101 -12.97 18.95 -15.26
CA GLY A 101 -12.84 17.56 -15.70
C GLY A 101 -12.45 16.58 -14.59
N GLN A 102 -12.58 16.96 -13.32
CA GLN A 102 -12.24 16.09 -12.18
C GLN A 102 -13.41 15.21 -11.70
N ALA A 103 -14.61 15.40 -12.25
CA ALA A 103 -15.83 14.68 -11.88
C ALA A 103 -16.47 13.95 -13.08
N PHE A 104 -17.46 13.10 -12.81
CA PHE A 104 -18.37 12.55 -13.82
C PHE A 104 -19.40 13.62 -14.25
N ILE A 105 -20.20 13.36 -15.29
CA ILE A 105 -21.09 14.38 -15.89
C ILE A 105 -21.96 15.10 -14.85
N VAL A 106 -22.45 14.40 -13.82
CA VAL A 106 -23.27 14.98 -12.74
C VAL A 106 -22.75 14.68 -11.32
N GLY A 107 -21.44 14.81 -11.11
CA GLY A 107 -20.84 14.74 -9.77
C GLY A 107 -19.89 13.57 -9.59
N ASP A 108 -19.86 12.97 -8.41
CA ASP A 108 -18.81 12.01 -8.03
C ASP A 108 -19.21 10.55 -8.28
N LYS A 109 -20.42 10.30 -8.78
CA LYS A 109 -20.92 8.97 -9.15
C LYS A 109 -21.11 8.85 -10.66
N ILE A 110 -20.87 7.67 -11.19
CA ILE A 110 -21.13 7.32 -12.59
C ILE A 110 -22.64 7.36 -12.84
N SER A 111 -23.05 7.99 -13.93
CA SER A 111 -24.40 7.97 -14.50
C SER A 111 -24.46 7.06 -15.73
N PHE A 112 -25.67 6.83 -16.25
CA PHE A 112 -25.83 6.07 -17.49
C PHE A 112 -25.17 6.73 -18.71
N VAL A 113 -25.08 8.06 -18.71
CA VAL A 113 -24.48 8.83 -19.82
C VAL A 113 -22.97 8.72 -19.81
N ASP A 114 -22.37 8.60 -18.63
CA ASP A 114 -20.94 8.36 -18.52
C ASP A 114 -20.56 7.05 -19.22
N TYR A 115 -21.38 5.99 -19.10
CA TYR A 115 -21.18 4.75 -19.87
C TYR A 115 -21.27 4.97 -21.38
N ASN A 116 -22.32 5.67 -21.85
CA ASN A 116 -22.54 5.92 -23.28
C ASN A 116 -21.42 6.77 -23.90
N LEU A 117 -20.95 7.80 -23.20
CA LEU A 117 -19.86 8.65 -23.67
C LEU A 117 -18.54 7.88 -23.73
N VAL A 118 -18.20 7.08 -22.71
CA VAL A 118 -16.96 6.30 -22.69
C VAL A 118 -16.96 5.23 -23.76
N GLU A 119 -18.07 4.53 -23.93
CA GLU A 119 -18.22 3.53 -24.99
C GLU A 119 -18.05 4.17 -26.38
N LEU A 120 -18.70 5.32 -26.61
CA LEU A 120 -18.56 6.06 -27.85
C LEU A 120 -17.09 6.42 -28.10
N VAL A 121 -16.41 7.04 -27.13
CA VAL A 121 -15.02 7.48 -27.28
C VAL A 121 -14.08 6.29 -27.48
N ARG A 122 -14.31 5.15 -26.80
CA ARG A 122 -13.50 3.94 -27.02
C ARG A 122 -13.63 3.39 -28.44
N ASN A 123 -14.82 3.39 -29.02
CA ASN A 123 -14.98 3.00 -30.43
C ASN A 123 -14.18 3.93 -31.36
N HIS A 124 -14.16 5.23 -31.06
CA HIS A 124 -13.39 6.20 -31.82
C HIS A 124 -11.87 6.05 -31.64
N LEU A 125 -11.40 5.64 -30.46
CA LEU A 125 -10.00 5.31 -30.22
C LEU A 125 -9.55 4.07 -31.02
N VAL A 126 -10.44 3.08 -31.21
CA VAL A 126 -10.17 1.94 -32.11
C VAL A 126 -10.06 2.41 -33.56
N LEU A 127 -10.93 3.35 -33.99
CA LEU A 127 -10.89 3.89 -35.35
C LEU A 127 -9.67 4.79 -35.59
N ALA A 128 -9.31 5.62 -34.61
CA ALA A 128 -8.24 6.63 -34.69
C ALA A 128 -7.56 6.80 -33.31
N PRO A 129 -6.46 6.08 -33.04
CA PRO A 129 -5.81 6.07 -31.71
C PRO A 129 -5.35 7.44 -31.19
N GLY A 130 -5.08 8.39 -32.09
CA GLY A 130 -4.64 9.75 -31.74
C GLY A 130 -5.76 10.78 -31.58
N CYS A 131 -7.04 10.39 -31.67
CA CYS A 131 -8.16 11.34 -31.75
C CYS A 131 -8.36 12.20 -30.48
N LEU A 132 -7.77 11.81 -29.34
CA LEU A 132 -7.85 12.54 -28.08
C LEU A 132 -6.66 13.47 -27.80
N ALA A 133 -5.69 13.58 -28.71
CA ALA A 133 -4.49 14.40 -28.49
C ALA A 133 -4.80 15.87 -28.17
N SER A 134 -5.92 16.40 -28.68
CA SER A 134 -6.41 17.77 -28.41
C SER A 134 -7.50 17.85 -27.33
N CYS A 135 -7.87 16.73 -26.71
CA CYS A 135 -8.95 16.62 -25.70
C CYS A 135 -8.43 15.92 -24.43
N PRO A 136 -7.51 16.55 -23.67
CA PRO A 136 -6.88 15.92 -22.51
C PRO A 136 -7.86 15.61 -21.37
N LEU A 137 -8.92 16.39 -21.17
CA LEU A 137 -9.91 16.10 -20.14
C LEU A 137 -10.75 14.88 -20.51
N LEU A 138 -11.12 14.74 -21.79
CA LEU A 138 -11.84 13.57 -22.29
C LEU A 138 -10.97 12.30 -22.23
N ALA A 139 -9.66 12.42 -22.51
CA ALA A 139 -8.71 11.32 -22.31
C ALA A 139 -8.68 10.85 -20.84
N ALA A 140 -8.48 11.79 -19.90
CA ALA A 140 -8.49 11.50 -18.47
C ALA A 140 -9.84 10.92 -17.99
N TYR A 141 -10.94 11.35 -18.61
CA TYR A 141 -12.29 10.86 -18.31
C TYR A 141 -12.50 9.39 -18.75
N VAL A 142 -12.01 9.00 -19.93
CA VAL A 142 -12.05 7.59 -20.42
C VAL A 142 -11.15 6.68 -19.58
N GLU A 143 -10.00 7.17 -19.12
CA GLU A 143 -9.13 6.41 -18.22
C GLU A 143 -9.78 6.15 -16.86
N ARG A 144 -10.46 7.15 -16.29
CA ARG A 144 -11.17 7.03 -15.00
C ARG A 144 -12.27 5.97 -15.00
N THR A 145 -12.79 5.64 -16.17
CA THR A 145 -13.89 4.69 -16.41
C THR A 145 -13.41 3.36 -16.98
N ALA A 146 -12.09 3.12 -17.04
CA ALA A 146 -11.52 1.82 -17.32
C ALA A 146 -12.03 0.78 -16.29
N PRO A 147 -12.40 -0.45 -16.71
CA PRO A 147 -12.71 -1.51 -15.77
C PRO A 147 -11.50 -1.69 -14.84
N LYS A 148 -11.69 -1.35 -13.56
CA LYS A 148 -10.63 -1.49 -12.58
C LYS A 148 -10.43 -2.98 -12.32
N LYS A 149 -9.18 -3.41 -12.19
CA LYS A 149 -8.83 -4.74 -11.68
C LYS A 149 -9.53 -4.93 -10.33
N THR A 150 -10.25 -6.03 -10.16
CA THR A 150 -11.03 -6.31 -8.93
C THR A 150 -10.49 -7.51 -8.14
N GLN A 151 -9.72 -8.39 -8.80
CA GLN A 151 -9.01 -9.50 -8.18
C GLN A 151 -7.51 -9.21 -8.22
N PHE A 152 -6.84 -9.36 -7.09
CA PHE A 152 -5.43 -9.04 -6.90
C PHE A 152 -4.71 -10.24 -6.29
N GLY A 153 -3.41 -10.33 -6.52
CA GLY A 153 -2.60 -11.51 -6.19
C GLY A 153 -2.10 -12.22 -7.43
N SER A 154 -1.38 -13.32 -7.22
CA SER A 154 -0.80 -14.10 -8.32
C SER A 154 0.16 -13.32 -9.22
N LEU A 155 1.04 -12.54 -8.59
CA LEU A 155 2.16 -11.84 -9.21
C LEU A 155 3.04 -12.84 -9.97
N LYS A 156 3.33 -12.49 -11.22
CA LYS A 156 4.25 -13.26 -12.06
C LYS A 156 5.69 -13.06 -11.60
N ASP A 157 6.54 -14.07 -11.82
CA ASP A 157 7.96 -13.98 -11.47
C ASP A 157 8.68 -12.83 -12.20
N GLU A 158 8.29 -12.51 -13.44
CA GLU A 158 8.81 -11.37 -14.22
C GLU A 158 8.45 -10.00 -13.63
N ASP A 159 7.43 -9.95 -12.78
CA ASP A 159 6.96 -8.74 -12.11
C ASP A 159 7.46 -8.60 -10.67
N ARG A 160 8.20 -9.58 -10.15
CA ARG A 160 8.88 -9.46 -8.86
C ARG A 160 10.07 -8.52 -8.95
N ILE A 161 10.18 -7.63 -7.96
CA ILE A 161 11.30 -6.69 -7.83
C ILE A 161 12.49 -7.36 -7.15
N PHE A 162 12.24 -8.18 -6.13
CA PHE A 162 13.25 -8.85 -5.31
C PHE A 162 13.53 -10.26 -5.84
N THR A 163 14.18 -10.32 -7.00
CA THR A 163 14.36 -11.55 -7.78
C THR A 163 15.30 -12.58 -7.16
N ASN A 164 16.20 -12.20 -6.24
CA ASN A 164 17.05 -13.12 -5.50
C ASN A 164 16.69 -13.16 -4.01
N LEU A 165 15.44 -12.91 -3.64
CA LEU A 165 14.96 -12.89 -2.25
C LEU A 165 15.38 -14.12 -1.43
N TYR A 166 15.56 -15.28 -2.07
CA TYR A 166 15.91 -16.55 -1.44
C TYR A 166 17.40 -16.91 -1.47
N GLY A 167 18.27 -16.02 -1.97
CA GLY A 167 19.72 -16.24 -2.02
C GLY A 167 20.15 -17.41 -2.90
N ARG A 168 19.37 -17.74 -3.94
CA ARG A 168 19.66 -18.85 -4.87
C ARG A 168 20.67 -18.48 -5.96
N HIS A 169 20.89 -17.18 -6.17
CA HIS A 169 21.86 -16.62 -7.10
C HIS A 169 22.90 -15.78 -6.33
N ASP A 170 24.00 -15.41 -7.00
CA ASP A 170 25.05 -14.58 -6.40
C ASP A 170 24.50 -13.19 -6.04
N TRP A 171 24.66 -12.79 -4.78
CA TRP A 171 24.19 -11.51 -4.26
C TRP A 171 25.15 -10.35 -4.54
N ARG A 172 26.39 -10.65 -4.95
CA ARG A 172 27.45 -9.67 -5.29
C ARG A 172 27.22 -9.00 -6.65
N LEU A 173 28.03 -8.01 -6.97
CA LEU A 173 27.87 -7.11 -8.12
C LEU A 173 27.64 -7.84 -9.44
N LYS A 174 28.44 -8.87 -9.74
CA LYS A 174 28.29 -9.65 -11.00
C LYS A 174 26.90 -10.28 -11.12
N GLY A 175 26.40 -10.85 -10.03
CA GLY A 175 25.06 -11.42 -9.99
C GLY A 175 23.98 -10.33 -10.08
N ALA A 176 24.13 -9.25 -9.32
CA ALA A 176 23.19 -8.12 -9.31
C ALA A 176 23.03 -7.49 -10.71
N LEU A 177 24.14 -7.24 -11.41
CA LEU A 177 24.14 -6.74 -12.80
C LEU A 177 23.37 -7.67 -13.74
N SER A 178 23.54 -8.99 -13.60
CA SER A 178 22.82 -9.97 -14.43
C SER A 178 21.30 -9.98 -14.20
N ARG A 179 20.84 -9.48 -13.05
CA ARG A 179 19.42 -9.32 -12.70
C ARG A 179 18.86 -7.92 -13.01
N GLY A 180 19.70 -7.03 -13.57
CA GLY A 180 19.31 -5.69 -13.99
C GLY A 180 19.47 -4.60 -12.92
N ASP A 181 20.10 -4.90 -11.78
CA ASP A 181 20.53 -3.85 -10.85
C ASP A 181 21.70 -3.06 -11.45
N TRP A 182 21.81 -1.78 -11.11
CA TRP A 182 22.77 -0.82 -11.69
C TRP A 182 22.62 -0.58 -13.20
N TYR A 183 21.57 -1.09 -13.83
CA TYR A 183 21.32 -0.87 -15.25
C TYR A 183 20.76 0.54 -15.47
N LYS A 184 21.45 1.31 -16.33
CA LYS A 184 21.10 2.68 -16.72
C LYS A 184 20.89 3.64 -15.54
N THR A 185 21.58 3.40 -14.42
CA THR A 185 21.50 4.27 -13.24
C THR A 185 22.00 5.67 -13.59
N LYS A 186 23.09 5.79 -14.37
CA LYS A 186 23.59 7.10 -14.85
C LYS A 186 22.49 7.92 -15.52
N GLU A 187 21.76 7.33 -16.45
CA GLU A 187 20.68 7.98 -17.19
C GLU A 187 19.53 8.37 -16.25
N ILE A 188 19.18 7.52 -15.28
CA ILE A 188 18.20 7.86 -14.23
C ILE A 188 18.65 9.10 -13.45
N LEU A 189 19.93 9.17 -13.04
CA LEU A 189 20.47 10.30 -12.28
C LEU A 189 20.52 11.60 -13.09
N LEU A 190 20.81 11.50 -14.39
CA LEU A 190 20.90 12.63 -15.33
C LEU A 190 19.52 13.19 -15.72
N LYS A 191 18.44 12.40 -15.63
CA LYS A 191 17.07 12.91 -15.78
C LYS A 191 16.65 13.91 -14.67
N GLY A 192 17.41 13.95 -13.57
CA GLY A 192 17.30 14.99 -12.55
C GLY A 192 16.28 14.69 -11.45
N ILE A 193 16.30 15.57 -10.44
CA ILE A 193 15.54 15.44 -9.18
C ILE A 193 14.04 15.33 -9.44
N ASP A 194 13.49 16.26 -10.21
CA ASP A 194 12.05 16.38 -10.41
C ASP A 194 11.48 15.19 -11.18
N TRP A 195 12.23 14.65 -12.15
CA TRP A 195 11.80 13.45 -12.87
C TRP A 195 11.70 12.24 -11.93
N ILE A 196 12.73 12.00 -11.11
CA ILE A 196 12.72 10.86 -10.16
C ILE A 196 11.57 11.03 -9.16
N LEU A 197 11.39 12.22 -8.57
CA LEU A 197 10.30 12.48 -7.64
C LEU A 197 8.93 12.26 -8.29
N ASN A 198 8.75 12.73 -9.52
CA ASN A 198 7.49 12.57 -10.24
C ASN A 198 7.21 11.10 -10.59
N GLU A 199 8.20 10.32 -11.03
CA GLU A 199 8.02 8.88 -11.25
C GLU A 199 7.61 8.15 -9.97
N ILE A 200 8.23 8.48 -8.83
CA ILE A 200 7.88 7.86 -7.53
C ILE A 200 6.48 8.32 -7.08
N LYS A 201 6.08 9.57 -7.31
CA LYS A 201 4.70 10.03 -7.05
C LYS A 201 3.69 9.31 -7.95
N THR A 202 3.95 9.22 -9.25
CA THR A 202 3.12 8.51 -10.24
C THR A 202 2.96 7.04 -9.88
N SER A 203 4.00 6.41 -9.32
CA SER A 203 3.94 5.01 -8.89
C SER A 203 2.94 4.73 -7.77
N GLY A 204 2.52 5.76 -7.03
CA GLY A 204 1.66 5.59 -5.85
C GLY A 204 2.34 4.86 -4.69
N LEU A 205 3.68 4.70 -4.71
CA LEU A 205 4.43 4.01 -3.66
C LEU A 205 4.18 4.62 -2.28
N ARG A 206 3.71 3.79 -1.35
CA ARG A 206 3.57 4.11 0.08
C ARG A 206 4.71 3.50 0.89
N GLY A 207 5.05 4.14 2.01
CA GLY A 207 6.13 3.71 2.89
C GLY A 207 5.93 2.30 3.42
N ARG A 208 6.92 1.44 3.22
CA ARG A 208 6.89 -0.01 3.49
C ARG A 208 7.32 -0.41 4.91
N GLY A 209 7.60 0.58 5.75
CA GLY A 209 8.01 0.37 7.14
C GLY A 209 6.87 0.30 8.15
N GLY A 210 5.62 0.62 7.78
CA GLY A 210 4.49 0.58 8.73
C GLY A 210 3.41 1.61 8.45
N ALA A 211 3.77 2.89 8.58
CA ALA A 211 2.84 4.02 8.53
C ALA A 211 2.17 4.25 7.16
N GLY A 212 2.71 3.68 6.08
CA GLY A 212 2.11 3.81 4.75
C GLY A 212 2.06 5.24 4.20
N PHE A 213 2.95 6.14 4.63
CA PHE A 213 2.98 7.52 4.12
C PHE A 213 3.39 7.56 2.64
N PRO A 214 2.78 8.38 1.76
CA PRO A 214 3.16 8.44 0.34
C PRO A 214 4.63 8.85 0.14
N THR A 215 5.42 7.96 -0.46
CA THR A 215 6.90 8.06 -0.50
C THR A 215 7.36 9.27 -1.32
N GLY A 216 6.81 9.45 -2.52
CA GLY A 216 7.17 10.59 -3.38
C GLY A 216 6.82 11.95 -2.76
N LEU A 217 5.75 12.01 -1.95
CA LEU A 217 5.43 13.19 -1.15
C LEU A 217 6.46 13.40 -0.04
N LYS A 218 6.81 12.34 0.71
CA LYS A 218 7.82 12.39 1.78
C LYS A 218 9.15 12.92 1.26
N TRP A 219 9.61 12.39 0.13
CA TRP A 219 10.87 12.78 -0.49
C TRP A 219 10.85 14.22 -0.99
N SER A 220 9.69 14.70 -1.47
CA SER A 220 9.56 16.08 -1.93
C SER A 220 9.71 17.13 -0.82
N PHE A 221 9.55 16.77 0.45
CA PHE A 221 9.83 17.68 1.57
C PHE A 221 11.30 18.11 1.65
N MET A 222 12.21 17.32 1.07
CA MET A 222 13.63 17.64 0.99
C MET A 222 13.97 18.57 -0.18
N ASN A 223 13.05 18.78 -1.13
CA ASN A 223 13.27 19.59 -2.34
C ASN A 223 13.15 21.09 -2.03
N LYS A 224 14.05 21.58 -1.16
CA LYS A 224 14.22 22.98 -0.78
C LYS A 224 15.60 23.47 -1.22
N PRO A 225 15.79 24.78 -1.47
CA PRO A 225 17.12 25.35 -1.70
C PRO A 225 18.07 24.97 -0.55
N SER A 226 19.35 24.73 -0.84
CA SER A 226 20.34 24.48 0.21
C SER A 226 20.54 25.77 1.02
N ASP A 227 20.58 25.62 2.34
CA ASP A 227 20.90 26.67 3.31
C ASP A 227 22.35 26.55 3.83
N GLY A 228 23.20 25.82 3.10
CA GLY A 228 24.58 25.49 3.48
C GLY A 228 24.71 24.18 4.27
N ARG A 229 23.62 23.64 4.84
CA ARG A 229 23.65 22.31 5.45
C ARG A 229 23.65 21.23 4.36
N PRO A 230 24.42 20.14 4.52
CA PRO A 230 24.25 18.95 3.70
C PRO A 230 22.86 18.34 3.96
N LYS A 231 22.36 17.56 3.02
CA LYS A 231 21.14 16.77 3.18
C LYS A 231 21.49 15.31 3.31
N TYR A 232 20.71 14.53 4.03
CA TYR A 232 20.98 13.10 4.21
C TYR A 232 19.77 12.23 3.88
N LEU A 233 20.07 11.05 3.32
CA LEU A 233 19.17 9.91 3.36
C LEU A 233 19.57 9.07 4.57
N VAL A 234 18.60 8.64 5.35
CA VAL A 234 18.82 7.60 6.36
C VAL A 234 17.92 6.43 6.01
N VAL A 235 18.53 5.28 5.78
CA VAL A 235 17.81 4.04 5.51
C VAL A 235 17.59 3.33 6.84
N ASN A 236 16.32 3.14 7.18
CA ASN A 236 15.91 2.37 8.35
C ASN A 236 15.94 0.87 8.01
N ALA A 237 16.99 0.22 8.50
CA ALA A 237 17.26 -1.20 8.36
C ALA A 237 17.33 -1.91 9.73
N ASP A 238 16.64 -1.36 10.75
CA ASP A 238 16.64 -1.89 12.10
C ASP A 238 15.71 -3.10 12.26
N GLU A 239 14.56 -3.13 11.57
CA GLU A 239 13.63 -4.28 11.54
C GLU A 239 13.48 -5.01 12.90
N GLY A 240 13.18 -4.26 13.95
CA GLY A 240 12.94 -4.83 15.28
C GLY A 240 11.54 -5.44 15.46
N GLU A 241 10.63 -5.21 14.51
CA GLU A 241 9.22 -5.58 14.59
C GLU A 241 9.03 -7.12 14.63
N PRO A 242 8.38 -7.68 15.67
CA PRO A 242 8.10 -9.10 15.74
C PRO A 242 7.26 -9.59 14.56
N GLY A 243 7.71 -10.70 13.95
CA GLY A 243 7.13 -11.28 12.73
C GLY A 243 7.79 -10.80 11.44
N THR A 244 8.59 -9.73 11.48
CA THR A 244 9.14 -9.08 10.28
C THR A 244 10.59 -9.51 10.02
N CYS A 245 10.86 -9.95 8.79
CA CYS A 245 12.19 -10.37 8.33
C CYS A 245 12.42 -10.07 6.83
N LYS A 246 11.68 -9.13 6.26
CA LYS A 246 11.75 -8.77 4.84
C LYS A 246 13.01 -7.95 4.50
N ASP A 247 13.39 -7.03 5.38
CA ASP A 247 14.51 -6.13 5.18
C ASP A 247 15.82 -6.90 5.34
N ARG A 248 15.83 -7.86 6.28
CA ARG A 248 16.89 -8.85 6.41
C ARG A 248 17.18 -9.58 5.09
N GLU A 249 16.17 -10.08 4.39
CA GLU A 249 16.38 -10.80 3.13
C GLU A 249 16.91 -9.87 2.03
N ILE A 250 16.45 -8.61 1.95
CA ILE A 250 16.99 -7.62 1.02
C ILE A 250 18.48 -7.38 1.28
N MET A 251 18.86 -7.12 2.54
CA MET A 251 20.25 -6.83 2.90
C MET A 251 21.19 -8.01 2.69
N ARG A 252 20.69 -9.23 2.87
CA ARG A 252 21.50 -10.45 2.75
C ARG A 252 21.64 -10.94 1.32
N HIS A 253 20.58 -10.86 0.52
CA HIS A 253 20.49 -11.56 -0.77
C HIS A 253 20.42 -10.64 -2.00
N ASP A 254 19.97 -9.39 -1.84
CA ASP A 254 19.97 -8.36 -2.90
C ASP A 254 20.53 -7.00 -2.41
N PRO A 255 21.72 -6.96 -1.76
CA PRO A 255 22.25 -5.72 -1.18
C PRO A 255 22.53 -4.63 -2.22
N HIS A 256 22.95 -4.99 -3.43
CA HIS A 256 23.18 -4.01 -4.50
C HIS A 256 21.93 -3.26 -4.91
N LYS A 257 20.75 -3.89 -4.84
CA LYS A 257 19.46 -3.23 -5.12
C LYS A 257 19.16 -2.15 -4.07
N LEU A 258 19.45 -2.42 -2.80
CA LEU A 258 19.36 -1.42 -1.74
C LEU A 258 20.37 -0.28 -1.94
N VAL A 259 21.63 -0.60 -2.25
CA VAL A 259 22.70 0.39 -2.44
C VAL A 259 22.39 1.30 -3.64
N GLU A 260 21.93 0.74 -4.76
CA GLU A 260 21.43 1.51 -5.90
C GLU A 260 20.22 2.37 -5.50
N GLY A 261 19.31 1.81 -4.70
CA GLY A 261 18.17 2.53 -4.14
C GLY A 261 18.59 3.74 -3.32
N CYS A 262 19.66 3.63 -2.53
CA CYS A 262 20.22 4.75 -1.78
C CYS A 262 20.66 5.88 -2.71
N LEU A 263 21.34 5.54 -3.80
CA LEU A 263 21.82 6.52 -4.78
C LEU A 263 20.65 7.21 -5.52
N VAL A 264 19.66 6.44 -5.99
CA VAL A 264 18.50 6.98 -6.71
C VAL A 264 17.62 7.84 -5.79
N ALA A 265 17.29 7.36 -4.59
CA ALA A 265 16.53 8.11 -3.62
C ALA A 265 17.31 9.35 -3.14
N GLY A 266 18.61 9.18 -2.87
CA GLY A 266 19.52 10.27 -2.50
C GLY A 266 19.52 11.38 -3.54
N ARG A 267 19.66 11.02 -4.82
CA ARG A 267 19.59 11.98 -5.93
C ARG A 267 18.27 12.73 -5.96
N SER A 268 17.13 12.06 -5.78
CA SER A 268 15.81 12.70 -5.77
C SER A 268 15.55 13.67 -4.60
N MET A 269 16.41 13.66 -3.59
CA MET A 269 16.31 14.53 -2.42
C MET A 269 17.48 15.50 -2.31
N GLY A 270 18.45 15.42 -3.24
CA GLY A 270 19.71 16.17 -3.18
C GLY A 270 20.55 15.82 -1.94
N ALA A 271 20.50 14.56 -1.50
CA ALA A 271 21.30 14.09 -0.36
C ALA A 271 22.79 14.08 -0.70
N ARG A 272 23.66 14.28 0.28
CA ARG A 272 25.11 14.14 0.15
C ARG A 272 25.56 12.70 0.36
N ALA A 273 24.86 12.00 1.25
CA ALA A 273 25.18 10.63 1.61
C ALA A 273 23.94 9.90 2.11
N ALA A 274 24.01 8.57 2.12
CA ALA A 274 23.10 7.70 2.85
C ALA A 274 23.78 7.11 4.09
N TYR A 275 23.06 7.08 5.21
CA TYR A 275 23.39 6.24 6.36
C TYR A 275 22.39 5.09 6.44
N ILE A 276 22.85 3.87 6.23
CA ILE A 276 22.06 2.67 6.44
C ILE A 276 22.22 2.27 7.90
N TYR A 277 21.17 2.51 8.70
CA TYR A 277 21.13 2.11 10.10
C TYR A 277 20.63 0.68 10.19
N ILE A 278 21.55 -0.26 10.29
CA ILE A 278 21.24 -1.68 10.33
C ILE A 278 21.14 -2.17 11.78
N ARG A 279 20.19 -3.08 12.02
CA ARG A 279 20.01 -3.76 13.30
C ARG A 279 21.33 -4.30 13.84
N GLY A 280 21.54 -4.18 15.15
CA GLY A 280 22.75 -4.70 15.81
C GLY A 280 22.93 -6.21 15.62
N GLU A 281 21.85 -6.98 15.71
CA GLU A 281 21.85 -8.44 15.61
C GLU A 281 22.15 -8.94 14.19
N PHE A 282 21.96 -8.11 13.16
CA PHE A 282 22.18 -8.44 11.75
C PHE A 282 23.65 -8.25 11.33
N TYR A 283 24.57 -8.87 12.06
CA TYR A 283 26.01 -8.72 11.80
C TYR A 283 26.45 -9.27 10.44
N ASN A 284 25.93 -10.44 10.05
CA ASN A 284 26.28 -11.05 8.76
C ASN A 284 25.69 -10.25 7.60
N GLU A 285 24.45 -9.79 7.75
CA GLU A 285 23.79 -8.95 6.76
C GLU A 285 24.48 -7.58 6.63
N ALA A 286 24.95 -6.98 7.74
CA ALA A 286 25.78 -5.78 7.72
C ALA A 286 27.10 -6.02 6.98
N SER A 287 27.72 -7.17 7.22
CA SER A 287 29.00 -7.54 6.59
C SER A 287 28.83 -7.78 5.09
N ASN A 288 27.78 -8.47 4.66
CA ASN A 288 27.43 -8.64 3.24
C ASN A 288 27.18 -7.29 2.57
N LEU A 289 26.40 -6.42 3.22
CA LEU A 289 26.11 -5.08 2.70
C LEU A 289 27.38 -4.23 2.57
N GLN A 290 28.30 -4.29 3.54
CA GLN A 290 29.60 -3.62 3.45
C GLN A 290 30.46 -4.15 2.30
N VAL A 291 30.42 -5.45 2.01
CA VAL A 291 31.07 -6.02 0.81
C VAL A 291 30.45 -5.45 -0.46
N ALA A 292 29.13 -5.41 -0.57
CA ALA A 292 28.44 -4.86 -1.75
C ALA A 292 28.70 -3.36 -1.93
N ILE A 293 28.76 -2.59 -0.84
CA ILE A 293 29.13 -1.17 -0.85
C ILE A 293 30.57 -1.02 -1.36
N ARG A 294 31.52 -1.81 -0.86
CA ARG A 294 32.90 -1.81 -1.34
C ARG A 294 32.97 -2.12 -2.84
N GLU A 295 32.28 -3.17 -3.31
CA GLU A 295 32.22 -3.51 -4.73
C GLU A 295 31.65 -2.35 -5.57
N ALA A 296 30.64 -1.64 -5.07
CA ALA A 296 30.07 -0.47 -5.73
C ALA A 296 31.05 0.72 -5.80
N TYR A 297 31.84 0.97 -4.74
CA TYR A 297 32.91 1.96 -4.76
C TYR A 297 34.04 1.58 -5.74
N GLU A 298 34.49 0.33 -5.72
CA GLU A 298 35.54 -0.19 -6.61
C GLU A 298 35.13 -0.11 -8.09
N ALA A 299 33.83 -0.26 -8.38
CA ALA A 299 33.27 -0.15 -9.73
C ALA A 299 32.92 1.31 -10.14
N GLY A 300 33.15 2.31 -9.30
CA GLY A 300 32.81 3.71 -9.59
C GLY A 300 31.30 3.99 -9.62
N LEU A 301 30.49 3.13 -8.98
CA LEU A 301 29.03 3.29 -8.89
C LEU A 301 28.62 4.22 -7.72
N LEU A 302 29.50 4.40 -6.74
CA LEU A 302 29.34 5.28 -5.59
C LEU A 302 30.58 6.18 -5.40
N GLY A 303 30.45 7.15 -4.50
CA GLY A 303 31.52 8.06 -4.12
C GLY A 303 31.54 9.31 -4.98
N LYS A 304 32.75 9.77 -5.31
CA LYS A 304 32.94 10.92 -6.19
C LYS A 304 32.51 10.56 -7.61
N ASP A 305 31.70 11.41 -8.23
CA ASP A 305 31.15 11.20 -9.57
C ASP A 305 30.45 9.83 -9.72
N ALA A 306 29.49 9.53 -8.83
CA ALA A 306 28.78 8.27 -8.78
C ALA A 306 28.16 7.91 -10.14
N CYS A 307 28.47 6.72 -10.66
CA CYS A 307 28.07 6.26 -11.99
C CYS A 307 28.52 7.18 -13.15
N ASN A 308 29.59 7.98 -12.97
CA ASN A 308 30.06 8.99 -13.92
C ASN A 308 28.94 9.99 -14.34
N SER A 309 28.14 10.44 -13.38
CA SER A 309 26.95 11.28 -13.58
C SER A 309 27.12 12.76 -13.19
N GLY A 310 28.25 13.12 -12.57
CA GLY A 310 28.54 14.42 -11.97
C GLY A 310 27.98 14.60 -10.55
N TYR A 311 27.48 13.53 -9.93
CA TYR A 311 26.87 13.57 -8.60
C TYR A 311 27.72 12.80 -7.58
N ASP A 312 28.17 13.49 -6.55
CA ASP A 312 28.91 12.88 -5.44
C ASP A 312 27.95 12.29 -4.41
N PHE A 313 28.10 11.01 -4.09
CA PHE A 313 27.22 10.34 -3.13
C PHE A 313 27.89 9.17 -2.42
N ASP A 314 27.99 9.27 -1.09
CA ASP A 314 28.55 8.23 -0.24
C ASP A 314 27.47 7.39 0.45
N VAL A 315 27.81 6.14 0.78
CA VAL A 315 26.95 5.25 1.56
C VAL A 315 27.73 4.71 2.76
N PHE A 316 27.20 4.98 3.96
CA PHE A 316 27.75 4.53 5.24
C PHE A 316 26.82 3.51 5.88
N VAL A 317 27.37 2.54 6.61
CA VAL A 317 26.59 1.62 7.44
C VAL A 317 26.86 1.93 8.91
N VAL A 318 25.79 2.17 9.66
CA VAL A 318 25.80 2.36 11.12
C VAL A 318 25.07 1.17 11.72
N ARG A 319 25.71 0.46 12.65
CA ARG A 319 25.08 -0.66 13.35
C ARG A 319 24.42 -0.18 14.64
N GLY A 320 23.16 -0.55 14.84
CA GLY A 320 22.46 -0.43 16.10
C GLY A 320 22.99 -1.43 17.15
N ALA A 321 22.30 -1.50 18.29
CA ALA A 321 22.75 -2.28 19.45
C ALA A 321 21.62 -3.02 20.19
N GLY A 322 20.59 -3.49 19.44
CA GLY A 322 19.51 -4.31 20.00
C GLY A 322 18.45 -3.50 20.74
N ALA A 323 17.81 -2.56 20.05
CA ALA A 323 16.71 -1.77 20.61
C ALA A 323 15.67 -1.47 19.52
N TYR A 324 14.49 -2.07 19.60
CA TYR A 324 13.40 -1.87 18.63
C TYR A 324 12.97 -0.40 18.50
N ILE A 325 13.00 0.35 19.61
CA ILE A 325 12.70 1.78 19.59
C ILE A 325 13.66 2.59 18.71
N CYS A 326 14.90 2.13 18.50
CA CYS A 326 15.83 2.76 17.54
C CYS A 326 15.40 2.58 16.09
N GLY A 327 14.41 1.73 15.80
CA GLY A 327 13.74 1.66 14.50
C GLY A 327 12.73 2.79 14.27
N GLU A 328 12.37 3.59 15.28
CA GLU A 328 11.53 4.79 15.06
C GLU A 328 12.33 5.91 14.40
N GLU A 329 11.74 6.65 13.45
CA GLU A 329 12.52 7.55 12.58
C GLU A 329 13.35 8.62 13.30
N THR A 330 12.87 9.19 14.41
CA THR A 330 13.62 10.21 15.16
C THR A 330 14.54 9.60 16.22
N ALA A 331 14.17 8.47 16.81
CA ALA A 331 15.06 7.72 17.70
C ALA A 331 16.29 7.16 16.95
N LEU A 332 16.07 6.70 15.72
CA LEU A 332 17.12 6.24 14.82
C LEU A 332 18.15 7.34 14.55
N ILE A 333 17.66 8.57 14.29
CA ILE A 333 18.50 9.75 14.14
C ILE A 333 19.35 10.01 15.39
N GLU A 334 18.73 10.01 16.57
CA GLU A 334 19.45 10.22 17.85
C GLU A 334 20.48 9.11 18.10
N SER A 335 20.18 7.87 17.72
CA SER A 335 21.11 6.75 17.84
C SER A 335 22.32 6.90 16.89
N ILE A 336 22.12 7.35 15.65
CA ILE A 336 23.23 7.66 14.72
C ILE A 336 24.10 8.79 15.28
N GLU A 337 23.50 9.77 15.95
CA GLU A 337 24.21 10.87 16.61
C GLU A 337 24.98 10.46 17.87
N GLY A 338 25.01 9.17 18.21
CA GLY A 338 25.75 8.64 19.35
C GLY A 338 25.06 8.87 20.70
N LYS A 339 23.76 9.17 20.70
CA LYS A 339 22.95 9.34 21.90
C LYS A 339 22.11 8.09 22.17
N GLN A 340 21.37 8.10 23.28
CA GLN A 340 20.32 7.10 23.51
C GLN A 340 19.25 7.21 22.42
N GLY A 341 18.72 6.08 21.95
CA GLY A 341 17.64 6.02 20.96
C GLY A 341 16.29 6.45 21.51
N LYS A 342 16.19 7.71 21.91
CA LYS A 342 14.98 8.34 22.44
C LYS A 342 14.36 9.22 21.34
N PRO A 343 13.11 9.00 20.93
CA PRO A 343 12.45 9.81 19.92
C PRO A 343 12.46 11.31 20.22
N ARG A 344 12.48 12.12 19.15
CA ARG A 344 12.25 13.58 19.23
C ARG A 344 10.75 13.86 19.10
N LEU A 345 10.27 14.92 19.74
CA LEU A 345 8.92 15.44 19.45
C LEU A 345 8.87 15.97 18.01
N LYS A 346 7.72 15.79 17.37
CA LYS A 346 7.40 16.38 16.06
C LYS A 346 6.36 17.49 16.31
N PRO A 347 6.59 18.74 15.86
CA PRO A 347 7.79 19.27 15.21
C PRO A 347 9.01 19.46 16.16
N PRO A 348 10.26 19.53 15.62
CA PRO A 348 10.62 19.63 14.20
C PRO A 348 10.62 18.29 13.46
N PHE A 349 10.21 18.30 12.18
CA PHE A 349 10.27 17.10 11.34
C PHE A 349 11.70 16.83 10.85
N PRO A 350 12.07 15.56 10.60
CA PRO A 350 13.40 15.22 10.09
C PRO A 350 13.78 15.94 8.79
N ALA A 351 12.81 16.23 7.92
CA ALA A 351 13.04 16.94 6.66
C ALA A 351 13.55 18.38 6.87
N ASP A 352 13.34 18.96 8.06
CA ASP A 352 13.88 20.27 8.43
C ASP A 352 15.11 20.14 9.33
N VAL A 353 15.01 19.33 10.38
CA VAL A 353 16.07 19.10 11.38
C VAL A 353 16.14 17.61 11.74
N GLY A 354 16.90 16.87 10.95
CA GLY A 354 17.14 15.44 11.12
C GLY A 354 18.52 15.14 11.70
N VAL A 355 19.25 14.22 11.06
CA VAL A 355 20.56 13.76 11.54
C VAL A 355 21.59 14.90 11.50
N PHE A 356 22.31 15.08 12.60
CA PHE A 356 23.26 16.18 12.81
C PHE A 356 22.65 17.57 12.63
N GLY A 357 21.34 17.69 12.89
CA GLY A 357 20.58 18.92 12.66
C GLY A 357 20.40 19.28 11.18
N CYS A 358 20.65 18.35 10.26
CA CYS A 358 20.57 18.54 8.82
C CYS A 358 19.24 18.00 8.25
N PRO A 359 18.72 18.56 7.14
CA PRO A 359 17.55 18.00 6.46
C PRO A 359 17.76 16.52 6.13
N THR A 360 16.83 15.68 6.58
CA THR A 360 16.95 14.22 6.47
C THR A 360 15.62 13.55 6.20
N THR A 361 15.60 12.58 5.29
CA THR A 361 14.49 11.63 5.18
C THR A 361 14.91 10.27 5.71
N VAL A 362 14.11 9.73 6.62
CA VAL A 362 14.21 8.32 7.02
C VAL A 362 13.24 7.48 6.18
N ALA A 363 13.75 6.45 5.51
CA ALA A 363 12.95 5.54 4.69
C ALA A 363 13.36 4.08 4.94
N ASN A 364 12.38 3.16 4.94
CA ASN A 364 12.64 1.73 5.15
C ASN A 364 13.37 1.11 3.94
N VAL A 365 14.16 0.04 4.20
CA VAL A 365 14.92 -0.71 3.19
C VAL A 365 14.08 -1.07 1.97
N GLU A 366 12.92 -1.71 2.15
CA GLU A 366 12.04 -2.10 1.03
C GLU A 366 11.61 -0.89 0.18
N THR A 367 11.23 0.24 0.80
CA THR A 367 10.86 1.47 0.09
C THR A 367 12.00 2.05 -0.74
N VAL A 368 13.22 2.00 -0.22
CA VAL A 368 14.40 2.51 -0.92
C VAL A 368 14.82 1.56 -2.05
N ALA A 369 14.82 0.25 -1.79
CA ALA A 369 15.28 -0.77 -2.73
C ALA A 369 14.36 -0.95 -3.95
N VAL A 370 13.06 -0.66 -3.85
CA VAL A 370 12.17 -0.71 -5.02
C VAL A 370 12.36 0.48 -5.97
N ALA A 371 12.89 1.60 -5.49
CA ALA A 371 12.93 2.86 -6.23
C ALA A 371 13.68 2.78 -7.58
N PRO A 372 14.86 2.13 -7.69
CA PRO A 372 15.55 2.00 -8.98
C PRO A 372 14.71 1.21 -9.99
N THR A 373 14.03 0.15 -9.55
CA THR A 373 13.19 -0.68 -10.41
C THR A 373 11.96 0.09 -10.88
N ILE A 374 11.35 0.90 -10.01
CA ILE A 374 10.26 1.81 -10.40
C ILE A 374 10.75 2.80 -11.47
N CYS A 375 11.90 3.43 -11.29
CA CYS A 375 12.45 4.35 -12.30
C CYS A 375 12.80 3.65 -13.62
N ARG A 376 13.21 2.38 -13.59
CA ARG A 376 13.51 1.59 -14.79
C ARG A 376 12.26 1.11 -15.54
N ARG A 377 11.28 0.57 -14.81
CA ARG A 377 10.06 -0.04 -15.38
C ARG A 377 8.91 0.96 -15.58
N GLY A 378 9.02 2.13 -14.95
CA GLY A 378 8.04 3.23 -15.00
C GLY A 378 7.08 3.22 -13.81
N GLY A 379 6.71 4.42 -13.33
CA GLY A 379 5.75 4.57 -12.24
C GLY A 379 4.40 3.92 -12.55
N ALA A 380 3.90 4.04 -13.77
CA ALA A 380 2.63 3.46 -14.18
C ALA A 380 2.60 1.92 -14.09
N TRP A 381 3.73 1.24 -14.37
CA TRP A 381 3.83 -0.21 -14.20
C TRP A 381 3.65 -0.60 -12.73
N PHE A 382 4.34 0.07 -11.82
CA PHE A 382 4.19 -0.19 -10.37
C PHE A 382 2.78 0.17 -9.87
N ALA A 383 2.19 1.26 -10.38
CA ALA A 383 0.84 1.70 -10.06
C ALA A 383 -0.25 0.74 -10.55
N SER A 384 0.05 -0.11 -11.54
CA SER A 384 -0.89 -1.10 -12.11
C SER A 384 -1.18 -2.28 -11.17
N PHE A 385 -0.37 -2.46 -10.12
CA PHE A 385 -0.58 -3.47 -9.10
C PHE A 385 -1.32 -2.92 -7.89
N GLY A 386 -2.17 -3.75 -7.29
CA GLY A 386 -2.94 -3.41 -6.10
C GLY A 386 -4.08 -2.42 -6.36
N ARG A 387 -4.87 -2.16 -5.32
CA ARG A 387 -5.98 -1.20 -5.40
C ARG A 387 -5.48 0.23 -5.50
N GLU A 388 -6.38 1.12 -5.90
CA GLU A 388 -6.16 2.56 -5.85
C GLU A 388 -5.67 2.99 -4.46
N ARG A 389 -4.66 3.88 -4.41
CA ARG A 389 -3.95 4.33 -3.19
C ARG A 389 -3.20 3.22 -2.43
N ASN A 390 -3.12 2.01 -2.98
CA ASN A 390 -2.47 0.84 -2.39
C ASN A 390 -1.58 0.14 -3.42
N SER A 391 -0.83 0.93 -4.18
CA SER A 391 -0.13 0.46 -5.37
C SER A 391 1.13 -0.36 -5.08
N GLY A 392 1.45 -1.25 -6.02
CA GLY A 392 2.71 -1.96 -6.12
C GLY A 392 2.72 -3.39 -5.58
N THR A 393 3.93 -3.93 -5.43
CA THR A 393 4.18 -5.20 -4.76
C THR A 393 4.58 -4.96 -3.30
N LYS A 394 4.52 -6.02 -2.48
CA LYS A 394 4.92 -5.99 -1.09
C LYS A 394 5.59 -7.32 -0.72
N LEU A 395 6.67 -7.22 0.06
CA LEU A 395 7.22 -8.38 0.77
C LEU A 395 6.35 -8.70 1.98
N PHE A 396 5.79 -9.91 2.00
CA PHE A 396 5.01 -10.45 3.11
C PHE A 396 5.86 -11.45 3.88
N ASN A 397 5.84 -11.37 5.21
CA ASN A 397 6.46 -12.36 6.09
C ASN A 397 5.35 -13.17 6.76
N ILE A 398 5.12 -14.40 6.31
CA ILE A 398 4.09 -15.28 6.87
C ILE A 398 4.74 -16.17 7.91
N SER A 399 4.35 -15.96 9.16
CA SER A 399 4.96 -16.55 10.35
C SER A 399 3.91 -17.16 11.28
N GLY A 400 4.37 -17.85 12.34
CA GLY A 400 3.48 -18.49 13.29
C GLY A 400 2.96 -19.85 12.80
N HIS A 401 1.66 -20.08 13.00
CA HIS A 401 1.03 -21.41 12.87
C HIS A 401 0.56 -21.70 11.43
N VAL A 402 1.47 -21.60 10.47
CA VAL A 402 1.31 -22.07 9.08
C VAL A 402 2.16 -23.31 8.81
N ASN A 403 1.86 -24.06 7.76
CA ASN A 403 2.60 -25.28 7.44
C ASN A 403 4.01 -24.99 6.92
N THR A 404 4.17 -23.92 6.14
CA THR A 404 5.44 -23.51 5.54
C THR A 404 5.67 -22.00 5.75
N PRO A 405 6.16 -21.57 6.93
CA PRO A 405 6.47 -20.15 7.16
C PRO A 405 7.49 -19.64 6.13
N CYS A 406 7.21 -18.47 5.54
CA CYS A 406 8.03 -17.94 4.45
C CYS A 406 7.93 -16.41 4.33
N THR A 407 8.97 -15.81 3.74
CA THR A 407 8.91 -14.45 3.19
C THR A 407 8.68 -14.55 1.69
N VAL A 408 7.68 -13.83 1.15
CA VAL A 408 7.36 -13.87 -0.29
C VAL A 408 7.01 -12.48 -0.81
N GLU A 409 7.43 -12.18 -2.04
CA GLU A 409 6.93 -11.01 -2.76
C GLU A 409 5.65 -11.34 -3.52
N GLU A 410 4.59 -10.60 -3.24
CA GLU A 410 3.28 -10.75 -3.88
C GLU A 410 2.68 -9.36 -4.13
N GLU A 411 1.66 -9.32 -4.99
CA GLU A 411 0.90 -8.10 -5.28
C GLU A 411 0.25 -7.51 -4.02
N MET A 412 0.26 -6.18 -3.88
CA MET A 412 -0.60 -5.51 -2.90
C MET A 412 -2.07 -5.86 -3.15
N SER A 413 -2.89 -5.78 -2.09
CA SER A 413 -4.33 -6.06 -2.13
C SER A 413 -4.70 -7.53 -2.39
N VAL A 414 -3.73 -8.45 -2.42
CA VAL A 414 -3.98 -9.91 -2.41
C VAL A 414 -4.87 -10.28 -1.20
N PRO A 415 -5.88 -11.15 -1.35
CA PRO A 415 -6.65 -11.63 -0.21
C PRO A 415 -5.76 -12.34 0.82
N LEU A 416 -5.96 -12.08 2.11
CA LEU A 416 -5.16 -12.71 3.19
C LEU A 416 -5.22 -14.24 3.14
N LYS A 417 -6.42 -14.79 2.91
CA LYS A 417 -6.62 -16.23 2.77
C LYS A 417 -5.82 -16.81 1.60
N GLU A 418 -5.91 -16.20 0.43
CA GLU A 418 -5.16 -16.62 -0.76
C GLU A 418 -3.65 -16.60 -0.49
N LEU A 419 -3.15 -15.52 0.13
CA LEU A 419 -1.74 -15.38 0.48
C LEU A 419 -1.25 -16.54 1.39
N ILE A 420 -2.00 -16.86 2.45
CA ILE A 420 -1.66 -17.94 3.39
C ILE A 420 -1.76 -19.32 2.73
N GLU A 421 -2.86 -19.60 2.04
CA GLU A 421 -3.11 -20.92 1.43
C GLU A 421 -2.12 -21.22 0.30
N LYS A 422 -1.83 -20.23 -0.54
CA LYS A 422 -0.98 -20.40 -1.73
C LYS A 422 0.51 -20.46 -1.38
N HIS A 423 1.00 -19.52 -0.57
CA HIS A 423 2.45 -19.34 -0.39
C HIS A 423 2.99 -19.99 0.88
N ALA A 424 2.19 -20.04 1.95
CA ALA A 424 2.60 -20.62 3.23
C ALA A 424 2.07 -22.04 3.48
N GLY A 425 1.46 -22.66 2.46
CA GLY A 425 0.91 -24.01 2.54
C GLY A 425 -0.32 -24.13 3.44
N GLY A 426 -0.99 -23.01 3.75
CA GLY A 426 -2.17 -22.98 4.62
C GLY A 426 -1.86 -22.95 6.12
N VAL A 427 -2.92 -22.74 6.89
CA VAL A 427 -2.89 -22.81 8.36
C VAL A 427 -2.65 -24.25 8.80
N ARG A 428 -1.90 -24.45 9.90
CA ARG A 428 -1.70 -25.79 10.50
C ARG A 428 -3.05 -26.42 10.83
N GLY A 429 -3.33 -27.61 10.31
CA GLY A 429 -4.63 -28.28 10.48
C GLY A 429 -5.77 -27.76 9.60
N GLY A 430 -5.48 -26.90 8.61
CA GLY A 430 -6.45 -26.36 7.65
C GLY A 430 -7.04 -25.02 8.10
N TRP A 431 -7.69 -24.31 7.15
CA TRP A 431 -8.22 -22.96 7.38
C TRP A 431 -9.24 -22.90 8.53
N ASP A 432 -10.03 -23.96 8.73
CA ASP A 432 -10.98 -24.07 9.85
C ASP A 432 -10.32 -24.15 11.22
N ASN A 433 -9.03 -24.45 11.28
CA ASN A 433 -8.23 -24.41 12.50
C ASN A 433 -7.69 -23.01 12.82
N LEU A 434 -7.94 -22.01 11.98
CA LEU A 434 -7.53 -20.63 12.25
C LEU A 434 -8.28 -20.05 13.47
N LEU A 435 -7.55 -19.41 14.37
CA LEU A 435 -8.10 -18.63 15.48
C LEU A 435 -8.09 -17.14 15.13
N ALA A 436 -6.91 -16.59 14.88
CA ALA A 436 -6.70 -15.18 14.57
C ALA A 436 -5.41 -14.95 13.78
N VAL A 437 -5.29 -13.76 13.20
CA VAL A 437 -4.08 -13.31 12.50
C VAL A 437 -3.74 -11.90 12.99
N ILE A 438 -2.46 -11.63 13.25
CA ILE A 438 -1.93 -10.26 13.31
C ILE A 438 -1.37 -9.94 11.91
N PRO A 439 -2.00 -9.05 11.13
CA PRO A 439 -1.73 -8.96 9.70
C PRO A 439 -0.46 -8.16 9.35
N GLY A 440 0.01 -7.30 10.24
CA GLY A 440 0.98 -6.27 9.89
C GLY A 440 2.21 -6.13 10.79
N GLY A 441 2.58 -7.18 11.50
CA GLY A 441 3.55 -7.14 12.59
C GLY A 441 2.87 -6.84 13.92
N SER A 442 3.58 -7.10 15.01
CA SER A 442 3.05 -7.05 16.38
C SER A 442 2.33 -5.77 16.76
N SER A 443 2.65 -4.63 16.16
CA SER A 443 2.02 -3.33 16.44
C SER A 443 0.57 -3.27 15.99
N THR A 444 0.14 -4.15 15.08
CA THR A 444 -1.20 -4.12 14.51
C THR A 444 -2.20 -4.95 15.34
N PRO A 445 -3.46 -4.50 15.50
CA PRO A 445 -4.49 -5.30 16.13
C PRO A 445 -4.69 -6.64 15.42
N LEU A 446 -4.88 -7.72 16.18
CA LEU A 446 -5.29 -9.00 15.61
C LEU A 446 -6.68 -8.89 14.98
N ILE A 447 -6.95 -9.74 13.99
CA ILE A 447 -8.25 -9.94 13.37
C ILE A 447 -8.70 -11.41 13.53
N PRO A 448 -9.98 -11.66 13.83
CA PRO A 448 -10.49 -13.02 13.98
C PRO A 448 -10.68 -13.69 12.61
N LYS A 449 -10.80 -15.03 12.60
CA LYS A 449 -11.03 -15.82 11.36
C LYS A 449 -12.11 -15.25 10.44
N SER A 450 -13.23 -14.78 10.99
CA SER A 450 -14.36 -14.26 10.21
C SER A 450 -13.99 -13.05 9.35
N VAL A 451 -13.07 -12.20 9.83
CA VAL A 451 -12.56 -11.04 9.07
C VAL A 451 -11.45 -11.49 8.11
N CYS A 452 -10.61 -12.45 8.52
CA CYS A 452 -9.52 -12.98 7.70
C CYS A 452 -9.99 -13.62 6.39
N GLU A 453 -11.24 -14.08 6.32
CA GLU A 453 -11.83 -14.76 5.16
C GLU A 453 -11.84 -13.88 3.90
N THR A 454 -12.08 -12.57 4.04
CA THR A 454 -12.34 -11.66 2.91
C THR A 454 -11.43 -10.44 2.87
N VAL A 455 -10.60 -10.23 3.91
CA VAL A 455 -9.79 -9.01 4.02
C VAL A 455 -8.67 -8.97 2.96
N PRO A 456 -8.54 -7.86 2.21
CA PRO A 456 -7.40 -7.66 1.32
C PRO A 456 -6.17 -7.19 2.10
N MET A 457 -5.00 -7.67 1.71
CA MET A 457 -3.71 -7.29 2.30
C MET A 457 -3.18 -5.99 1.69
N ASP A 458 -3.82 -4.89 2.07
CA ASP A 458 -3.36 -3.54 1.78
C ASP A 458 -3.64 -2.57 2.93
N PHE A 459 -3.15 -1.33 2.84
CA PHE A 459 -3.24 -0.38 3.95
C PHE A 459 -4.70 -0.01 4.25
N ASP A 460 -5.46 0.38 3.22
CA ASP A 460 -6.80 0.95 3.44
C ASP A 460 -7.82 -0.13 3.82
N GLY A 461 -7.71 -1.33 3.26
CA GLY A 461 -8.57 -2.47 3.55
C GLY A 461 -8.38 -2.98 4.99
N LEU A 462 -7.13 -3.01 5.47
CA LEU A 462 -6.86 -3.39 6.86
C LEU A 462 -7.27 -2.31 7.87
N VAL A 463 -7.17 -1.02 7.51
CA VAL A 463 -7.75 0.06 8.32
C VAL A 463 -9.27 -0.08 8.42
N GLN A 464 -9.96 -0.42 7.33
CA GLN A 464 -11.41 -0.71 7.35
C GLN A 464 -11.75 -1.91 8.23
N ALA A 465 -10.85 -2.90 8.34
CA ALA A 465 -10.95 -4.02 9.26
C ALA A 465 -10.53 -3.69 10.71
N GLN A 466 -10.37 -2.41 11.05
CA GLN A 466 -9.95 -1.91 12.38
C GLN A 466 -8.59 -2.45 12.84
N THR A 467 -7.69 -2.66 11.88
CA THR A 467 -6.28 -3.03 12.09
C THR A 467 -5.39 -2.20 11.15
N GLY A 468 -4.17 -2.65 10.87
CA GLY A 468 -3.26 -1.99 9.92
C GLY A 468 -2.43 -3.00 9.15
N LEU A 469 -1.91 -2.59 7.99
CA LEU A 469 -0.97 -3.41 7.22
C LEU A 469 0.42 -3.46 7.85
N GLY A 470 0.81 -2.39 8.56
CA GLY A 470 2.13 -2.29 9.18
C GLY A 470 3.26 -2.68 8.23
N THR A 471 4.12 -3.60 8.67
CA THR A 471 5.26 -4.12 7.89
C THR A 471 4.87 -5.23 6.91
N ALA A 472 3.59 -5.64 6.90
CA ALA A 472 3.05 -6.84 6.24
C ALA A 472 3.66 -8.17 6.75
N ALA A 473 3.98 -8.21 8.04
CA ALA A 473 4.31 -9.44 8.75
C ALA A 473 3.03 -10.09 9.28
N VAL A 474 2.61 -11.16 8.61
CA VAL A 474 1.41 -11.93 8.91
C VAL A 474 1.74 -12.99 9.95
N ILE A 475 1.34 -12.78 11.21
CA ILE A 475 1.52 -13.74 12.30
C ILE A 475 0.22 -14.53 12.46
N VAL A 476 0.23 -15.79 12.03
CA VAL A 476 -0.93 -16.69 12.06
C VAL A 476 -0.98 -17.43 13.39
N MET A 477 -2.16 -17.48 14.02
CA MET A 477 -2.41 -18.22 15.25
C MET A 477 -3.58 -19.19 15.03
N ASP A 478 -3.33 -20.49 15.21
CA ASP A 478 -4.36 -21.53 15.15
C ASP A 478 -5.07 -21.72 16.50
N LYS A 479 -6.12 -22.54 16.54
CA LYS A 479 -6.93 -22.81 17.76
C LYS A 479 -6.18 -23.53 18.88
N SER A 480 -4.96 -24.01 18.64
CA SER A 480 -4.11 -24.57 19.70
C SER A 480 -3.39 -23.49 20.52
N THR A 481 -3.50 -22.23 20.11
CA THR A 481 -2.83 -21.09 20.72
C THR A 481 -3.62 -20.54 21.90
N ASP A 482 -2.94 -20.30 23.02
CA ASP A 482 -3.42 -19.38 24.05
C ASP A 482 -3.20 -17.94 23.57
N ILE A 483 -4.23 -17.36 22.94
CA ILE A 483 -4.13 -16.03 22.32
C ILE A 483 -3.89 -14.94 23.35
N VAL A 484 -4.44 -15.06 24.57
CA VAL A 484 -4.23 -14.10 25.66
C VAL A 484 -2.77 -14.10 26.07
N ARG A 485 -2.14 -15.28 26.20
CA ARG A 485 -0.72 -15.42 26.51
C ARG A 485 0.16 -14.90 25.37
N ALA A 486 -0.21 -15.16 24.11
CA ALA A 486 0.52 -14.64 22.96
C ALA A 486 0.55 -13.10 22.97
N ILE A 487 -0.60 -12.45 23.19
CA ILE A 487 -0.67 -10.99 23.29
C ILE A 487 0.03 -10.47 24.55
N ALA A 488 -0.09 -11.15 25.71
CA ALA A 488 0.67 -10.78 26.91
C ALA A 488 2.19 -10.77 26.66
N ARG A 489 2.69 -11.75 25.90
CA ARG A 489 4.10 -11.79 25.49
C ARG A 489 4.48 -10.64 24.56
N LEU A 490 3.58 -10.16 23.71
CA LEU A 490 3.81 -8.95 22.91
C LEU A 490 3.86 -7.70 23.79
N ILE A 491 3.01 -7.59 24.81
CA ILE A 491 3.05 -6.43 25.73
C ILE A 491 4.33 -6.46 26.57
N GLU A 492 4.79 -7.65 26.97
CA GLU A 492 6.09 -7.82 27.60
C GLU A 492 7.22 -7.36 26.67
N PHE A 493 7.17 -7.68 25.37
CA PHE A 493 8.10 -7.15 24.37
C PHE A 493 8.07 -5.61 24.33
N TYR A 494 6.89 -5.00 24.20
CA TYR A 494 6.77 -3.53 24.16
C TYR A 494 7.26 -2.85 25.43
N LYS A 495 7.09 -3.50 26.59
CA LYS A 495 7.64 -3.02 27.85
C LYS A 495 9.17 -3.04 27.82
N HIS A 496 9.77 -4.16 27.38
CA HIS A 496 11.24 -4.29 27.29
C HIS A 496 11.86 -3.32 26.30
N GLU A 497 11.19 -3.11 25.17
CA GLU A 497 11.68 -2.31 24.06
C GLU A 497 11.24 -0.84 24.10
N SER A 498 10.62 -0.39 25.19
CA SER A 498 10.31 1.02 25.40
C SER A 498 11.53 1.78 25.90
N CYS A 499 11.87 2.92 25.28
CA CYS A 499 12.98 3.78 25.72
C CYS A 499 12.74 4.50 27.06
N GLY A 500 11.52 4.42 27.61
CA GLY A 500 11.16 5.04 28.89
C GLY A 500 11.10 6.57 28.89
N GLN A 501 11.06 7.24 27.73
CA GLN A 501 11.08 8.71 27.68
C GLN A 501 9.75 9.35 28.14
N CYS A 502 8.64 9.02 27.50
CA CYS A 502 7.33 9.61 27.82
C CYS A 502 6.56 8.77 28.84
N THR A 503 5.91 9.44 29.80
CA THR A 503 5.23 8.80 30.94
C THR A 503 4.13 7.81 30.52
N PRO A 504 3.23 8.12 29.57
CA PRO A 504 2.15 7.18 29.24
C PRO A 504 2.68 5.85 28.71
N CYS A 505 3.73 5.87 27.89
CA CYS A 505 4.38 4.64 27.44
C CYS A 505 5.20 3.96 28.55
N ARG A 506 6.09 4.72 29.22
CA ARG A 506 7.01 4.17 30.24
C ARG A 506 6.27 3.42 31.34
N GLU A 507 5.23 4.03 31.89
CA GLU A 507 4.48 3.48 33.02
C GLU A 507 3.30 2.63 32.54
N GLY A 508 2.56 3.12 31.55
CA GLY A 508 1.34 2.47 31.08
C GLY A 508 1.58 1.13 30.42
N VAL A 509 2.69 0.94 29.69
CA VAL A 509 2.99 -0.35 29.05
C VAL A 509 3.38 -1.41 30.09
N ASP A 510 4.15 -1.06 31.13
CA ASP A 510 4.40 -1.99 32.25
C ASP A 510 3.11 -2.29 33.04
N TRP A 511 2.23 -1.30 33.19
CA TRP A 511 0.92 -1.51 33.82
C TRP A 511 0.05 -2.48 33.00
N MET A 512 -0.09 -2.26 31.69
CA MET A 512 -0.77 -3.19 30.79
C MET A 512 -0.15 -4.59 30.88
N ASN A 513 1.18 -4.71 30.91
CA ASN A 513 1.86 -5.99 31.03
C ASN A 513 1.46 -6.73 32.32
N LYS A 514 1.45 -6.03 33.47
CA LYS A 514 1.02 -6.60 34.77
C LYS A 514 -0.43 -7.08 34.74
N VAL A 515 -1.34 -6.28 34.15
CA VAL A 515 -2.74 -6.69 34.02
C VAL A 515 -2.86 -7.89 33.09
N MET A 516 -2.22 -7.85 31.91
CA MET A 516 -2.25 -8.95 30.93
C MET A 516 -1.78 -10.28 31.53
N TRP A 517 -0.68 -10.30 32.27
CA TRP A 517 -0.20 -11.54 32.91
C TRP A 517 -1.13 -12.05 34.02
N ARG A 518 -1.87 -11.17 34.70
CA ARG A 518 -2.96 -11.61 35.60
C ARG A 518 -4.14 -12.19 34.82
N VAL A 519 -4.52 -11.57 33.70
CA VAL A 519 -5.58 -12.10 32.83
C VAL A 519 -5.20 -13.46 32.25
N VAL A 520 -3.92 -13.69 31.91
CA VAL A 520 -3.41 -15.02 31.49
C VAL A 520 -3.68 -16.09 32.56
N GLN A 521 -3.54 -15.75 33.85
CA GLN A 521 -3.83 -16.65 34.96
C GLN A 521 -5.32 -16.74 35.32
N GLY A 522 -6.16 -15.88 34.72
CA GLY A 522 -7.55 -15.68 35.12
C GLY A 522 -7.72 -14.89 36.43
N ASN A 523 -6.64 -14.38 37.02
CA ASN A 523 -6.64 -13.67 38.31
C ASN A 523 -6.92 -12.17 38.14
N ALA A 524 -8.07 -11.85 37.54
CA ALA A 524 -8.55 -10.50 37.31
C ALA A 524 -10.08 -10.48 37.32
N GLN A 525 -10.67 -9.31 37.53
CA GLN A 525 -12.12 -9.13 37.52
C GLN A 525 -12.61 -8.65 36.14
N ALA A 526 -13.87 -8.95 35.79
CA ALA A 526 -14.45 -8.55 34.52
C ALA A 526 -14.40 -7.02 34.27
N ALA A 527 -14.57 -6.20 35.32
CA ALA A 527 -14.44 -4.74 35.24
C ALA A 527 -13.03 -4.28 34.85
N GLU A 528 -12.00 -5.10 35.08
CA GLU A 528 -10.62 -4.78 34.70
C GLU A 528 -10.39 -4.89 33.19
N ILE A 529 -11.26 -5.57 32.44
CA ILE A 529 -11.19 -5.59 30.97
C ILE A 529 -11.48 -4.18 30.44
N ASP A 530 -12.50 -3.51 30.97
CA ASP A 530 -12.85 -2.14 30.60
C ASP A 530 -11.79 -1.15 31.09
N ALA A 531 -11.27 -1.34 32.32
CA ALA A 531 -10.14 -0.55 32.80
C ALA A 531 -8.89 -0.72 31.90
N LEU A 532 -8.57 -1.94 31.47
CA LEU A 532 -7.47 -2.21 30.56
C LEU A 532 -7.67 -1.55 29.19
N TRP A 533 -8.90 -1.52 28.69
CA TRP A 533 -9.25 -0.76 27.50
C TRP A 533 -9.00 0.74 27.69
N GLU A 534 -9.47 1.32 28.79
CA GLU A 534 -9.24 2.75 29.11
C GLU A 534 -7.75 3.09 29.24
N ILE A 535 -6.97 2.24 29.91
CA ILE A 535 -5.52 2.38 30.02
C ILE A 535 -4.88 2.42 28.63
N SER A 536 -5.27 1.50 27.75
CA SER A 536 -4.74 1.48 26.38
C SER A 536 -5.05 2.78 25.62
N LYS A 537 -6.23 3.40 25.86
CA LYS A 537 -6.64 4.67 25.26
C LYS A 537 -5.95 5.90 25.88
N GLN A 538 -5.52 5.81 27.14
CA GLN A 538 -4.68 6.82 27.78
C GLN A 538 -3.23 6.78 27.28
N ILE A 539 -2.78 5.64 26.76
CA ILE A 539 -1.45 5.52 26.13
C ILE A 539 -1.50 5.98 24.67
N GLU A 540 -2.47 5.48 23.92
CA GLU A 540 -2.68 5.82 22.51
C GLU A 540 -2.86 7.33 22.34
N GLY A 541 -2.12 7.92 21.39
CA GLY A 541 -2.20 9.35 21.07
C GLY A 541 -1.60 10.31 22.11
N HIS A 542 -1.15 9.83 23.28
CA HIS A 542 -0.54 10.66 24.34
C HIS A 542 0.96 10.42 24.50
N THR A 543 1.58 9.72 23.54
CA THR A 543 3.00 9.37 23.54
C THR A 543 3.78 10.16 22.51
N ILE A 544 5.10 10.25 22.68
CA ILE A 544 5.96 11.02 21.74
C ILE A 544 6.03 10.34 20.36
N CYS A 545 6.01 9.01 20.34
CA CYS A 545 6.12 8.22 19.13
C CYS A 545 5.10 7.07 19.13
N ALA A 546 4.90 6.46 17.96
CA ALA A 546 3.90 5.42 17.74
C ALA A 546 4.18 4.07 18.44
N LEU A 547 5.27 3.92 19.22
CA LEU A 547 5.46 2.73 20.06
C LEU A 547 4.32 2.61 21.09
N GLY A 548 3.84 3.74 21.63
CA GLY A 548 2.69 3.74 22.53
C GLY A 548 1.44 3.16 21.88
N ASP A 549 1.15 3.59 20.65
CA ASP A 549 0.04 3.06 19.85
C ASP A 549 0.26 1.56 19.54
N GLY A 550 1.47 1.18 19.11
CA GLY A 550 1.85 -0.22 18.84
C GLY A 550 1.77 -1.13 20.07
N ALA A 551 1.93 -0.60 21.28
CA ALA A 551 1.74 -1.34 22.52
C ALA A 551 0.25 -1.42 22.95
N ALA A 552 -0.53 -0.38 22.68
CA ALA A 552 -1.95 -0.33 23.02
C ALA A 552 -2.82 -1.18 22.08
N TRP A 553 -2.53 -1.13 20.78
CA TRP A 553 -3.34 -1.76 19.73
C TRP A 553 -3.48 -3.29 19.82
N PRO A 554 -2.46 -4.07 20.22
CA PRO A 554 -2.61 -5.52 20.41
C PRO A 554 -3.58 -5.86 21.54
N VAL A 555 -3.53 -5.10 22.64
CA VAL A 555 -4.49 -5.24 23.76
C VAL A 555 -5.89 -4.86 23.31
N GLN A 556 -6.04 -3.74 22.60
CA GLN A 556 -7.34 -3.31 22.07
C GLN A 556 -7.92 -4.34 21.10
N GLY A 557 -7.11 -4.91 20.20
CA GLY A 557 -7.52 -5.97 19.29
C GLY A 557 -7.98 -7.22 20.02
N LEU A 558 -7.23 -7.65 21.06
CA LEU A 558 -7.59 -8.78 21.90
C LEU A 558 -8.93 -8.56 22.62
N ILE A 559 -9.10 -7.42 23.29
CA ILE A 559 -10.35 -7.10 24.00
C ILE A 559 -11.51 -7.08 23.01
N ARG A 560 -11.37 -6.38 21.88
CA ARG A 560 -12.45 -6.22 20.90
C ARG A 560 -12.95 -7.54 20.32
N HIS A 561 -12.04 -8.48 20.05
CA HIS A 561 -12.39 -9.71 19.33
C HIS A 561 -12.50 -10.96 20.23
N PHE A 562 -11.83 -10.97 21.37
CA PHE A 562 -11.72 -12.12 22.27
C PHE A 562 -12.11 -11.81 23.72
N ARG A 563 -12.85 -10.71 23.99
CA ARG A 563 -13.43 -10.47 25.32
C ARG A 563 -14.16 -11.67 25.93
N PRO A 564 -14.99 -12.44 25.18
CA PRO A 564 -15.63 -13.63 25.75
C PRO A 564 -14.64 -14.66 26.29
N GLU A 565 -13.47 -14.82 25.65
CA GLU A 565 -12.40 -15.70 26.12
C GLU A 565 -11.75 -15.19 27.40
N LEU A 566 -11.50 -13.86 27.48
CA LEU A 566 -10.98 -13.22 28.69
C LEU A 566 -11.93 -13.43 29.88
N GLU A 567 -13.22 -13.17 29.70
CA GLU A 567 -14.24 -13.33 30.75
C GLU A 567 -14.43 -14.80 31.14
N GLN A 568 -14.40 -15.73 30.18
CA GLN A 568 -14.49 -17.15 30.47
C GLN A 568 -13.32 -17.61 31.34
N ARG A 569 -12.12 -17.09 31.09
CA ARG A 569 -10.92 -17.43 31.85
C ARG A 569 -11.00 -16.96 33.30
N MET A 570 -11.53 -15.75 33.51
CA MET A 570 -11.78 -15.20 34.86
C MET A 570 -12.83 -16.02 35.61
N ARG A 571 -13.97 -16.35 34.98
CA ARG A 571 -15.01 -17.21 35.58
C ARG A 571 -14.46 -18.57 36.00
N HIS A 572 -13.66 -19.21 35.14
CA HIS A 572 -13.06 -20.51 35.48
C HIS A 572 -12.10 -20.43 36.66
N HIS A 573 -11.35 -19.32 36.78
CA HIS A 573 -10.48 -19.07 37.92
C HIS A 573 -11.28 -18.91 39.21
N GLU A 574 -12.36 -18.11 39.19
CA GLU A 574 -13.26 -17.92 40.34
C GLU A 574 -13.91 -19.23 40.79
N GLU A 575 -14.40 -20.05 39.84
CA GLU A 575 -14.96 -21.37 40.13
C GLU A 575 -13.92 -22.30 40.79
N THR A 576 -12.67 -22.25 40.32
CA THR A 576 -11.58 -23.06 40.87
C THR A 576 -11.22 -22.62 42.29
N GLN A 577 -11.13 -21.31 42.54
CA GLN A 577 -10.89 -20.75 43.87
C GLN A 577 -12.02 -21.09 44.84
N ALA A 578 -13.28 -20.98 44.41
CA ALA A 578 -14.44 -21.35 45.24
C ALA A 578 -14.43 -22.85 45.61
N ARG A 579 -14.04 -23.73 44.68
CA ARG A 579 -13.87 -25.17 44.95
C ARG A 579 -12.73 -25.46 45.91
N GLN A 580 -11.61 -24.74 45.80
CA GLN A 580 -10.48 -24.89 46.72
C GLN A 580 -10.79 -24.35 48.12
N ALA A 581 -11.59 -23.29 48.25
CA ALA A 581 -11.99 -22.73 49.53
C ALA A 581 -13.06 -23.56 50.26
N SER A 582 -13.77 -24.44 49.54
CA SER A 582 -14.81 -25.33 50.07
C SER A 582 -14.33 -26.77 50.32
N ALA A 583 -13.10 -27.10 49.93
CA ALA A 583 -12.41 -28.34 50.23
C ALA A 583 -11.45 -28.15 51.41
#